data_AF-A0A941ILN4-F1
#
_entry.id   AF-A0A941ILN4-F1
#
_cell.length_a   1.000
_cell.length_b   1.000
_cell.length_c   1.000
_cell.angle_alpha   90.00
_cell.angle_beta   90.00
_cell.angle_gamma   90.00
#
_symmetry.space_group_name_H-M   'P 1'
#
loop_
_entity.id
_entity.type
_entity.pdbx_description
1 polymer ?
#
loop_
_entity_poly.entity_id
_entity_poly.type
_entity_poly.pdbx_seq_one_letter_code
_entity_poly.pdbx_strand_id
1 'polypeptide(L)'
;MSKTHSTSVTAFVSAPGPIGYLAEGEPVFHGSPANAPKLLDPVRRDVHTALVTASVGDDGRLLPVIGAHVDGLVVAGFGAGHVPGGYVDELEKLASRIPVVLATRTGRGPVLRRTYGFRGSESDPISRGVIPAGTLTPIKAKVLLHTALAIGTSSADIRALFEEGCSR
;
A
#
# COMPACT_ATOMS: atom_id res chain seq x y z
N MET A 1 -1.14 10.13 9.22
CA MET A 1 -2.01 11.17 8.63
C MET A 1 -2.51 10.80 7.22
N SER A 2 -3.75 11.15 6.89
CA SER A 2 -4.33 11.13 5.54
C SER A 2 -5.31 12.32 5.40
N LYS A 3 -5.51 12.85 4.19
CA LYS A 3 -6.56 13.85 3.93
C LYS A 3 -7.91 13.14 3.77
N THR A 4 -8.87 13.43 4.66
CA THR A 4 -10.21 12.81 4.71
C THR A 4 -11.32 13.75 4.28
N HIS A 5 -11.03 15.05 4.10
CA HIS A 5 -11.98 16.04 3.61
C HIS A 5 -11.34 16.97 2.60
N SER A 6 -12.08 17.38 1.57
CA SER A 6 -11.58 18.29 0.53
C SER A 6 -11.38 19.72 1.07
N THR A 7 -12.37 20.29 1.76
CA THR A 7 -12.41 21.71 2.17
C THR A 7 -12.29 22.02 3.67
N SER A 8 -12.62 21.08 4.56
CA SER A 8 -12.60 21.34 6.01
C SER A 8 -11.20 21.71 6.51
N VAL A 9 -11.12 22.61 7.49
CA VAL A 9 -9.88 22.90 8.23
C VAL A 9 -9.41 21.71 9.08
N THR A 10 -10.30 20.76 9.38
CA THR A 10 -9.99 19.48 10.03
C THR A 10 -9.75 18.34 9.03
N ALA A 11 -9.35 18.67 7.79
CA ALA A 11 -9.24 17.71 6.69
C ALA A 11 -8.21 16.59 6.89
N PHE A 12 -7.29 16.70 7.83
CA PHE A 12 -6.22 15.72 8.02
C PHE A 12 -6.41 14.94 9.31
N VAL A 13 -6.46 13.61 9.18
CA VAL A 13 -6.65 12.71 10.31
C VAL A 13 -5.52 11.69 10.36
N SER A 14 -5.04 11.41 11.57
CA SER A 14 -4.12 10.31 11.85
C SER A 14 -4.88 9.21 12.59
N ALA A 15 -4.69 7.96 12.18
CA ALA A 15 -5.13 6.79 12.91
C ALA A 15 -3.86 6.05 13.39
N PRO A 16 -3.77 5.65 14.67
CA PRO A 16 -4.83 5.71 15.70
C PRO A 16 -5.08 7.11 16.29
N GLY A 17 -4.16 8.07 16.10
CA GLY A 17 -4.30 9.45 16.59
C GLY A 17 -3.07 10.29 16.22
N PRO A 18 -3.02 11.58 16.57
CA PRO A 18 -1.82 12.39 16.42
C PRO A 18 -0.76 12.01 17.48
N ILE A 19 0.51 12.34 17.22
CA ILE A 19 1.61 12.13 18.18
C ILE A 19 1.63 13.17 19.31
N GLY A 20 0.79 14.21 19.21
CA GLY A 20 0.73 15.35 20.12
C GLY A 20 -0.27 16.39 19.63
N TYR A 21 -0.36 17.51 20.34
CA TYR A 21 -1.24 18.65 20.03
C TYR A 21 -0.57 19.97 20.43
N LEU A 22 -1.18 21.09 20.05
CA LEU A 22 -0.76 22.44 20.48
C LEU A 22 -1.66 22.92 21.61
N ALA A 23 -1.07 23.36 22.72
CA ALA A 23 -1.75 24.00 23.85
C ALA A 23 -1.14 25.38 24.07
N GLU A 24 -1.94 26.44 23.95
CA GLU A 24 -1.48 27.83 24.16
C GLU A 24 -0.26 28.23 23.31
N GLY A 25 -0.14 27.67 22.09
CA GLY A 25 1.00 27.91 21.20
C GLY A 25 2.18 26.97 21.41
N GLU A 26 2.17 26.16 22.47
CA GLU A 26 3.24 25.24 22.81
C GLU A 26 2.92 23.79 22.37
N PRO A 27 3.91 23.05 21.82
CA PRO A 27 3.71 21.66 21.43
C PRO A 27 3.75 20.71 22.64
N VAL A 28 2.68 19.91 22.79
CA VAL A 28 2.55 18.86 23.80
C VAL A 28 2.54 17.50 23.10
N PHE A 29 3.51 16.64 23.40
CA PHE A 29 3.67 15.33 22.77
C PHE A 29 3.16 14.20 23.68
N HIS A 30 2.40 13.26 23.10
CA HIS A 30 2.00 12.02 23.78
C HIS A 30 3.09 10.95 23.75
N GLY A 31 4.06 11.08 22.83
CA GLY A 31 5.18 10.17 22.66
C GLY A 31 6.02 10.53 21.44
N SER A 32 7.15 9.85 21.30
CA SER A 32 8.00 9.96 20.11
C SER A 32 7.81 8.75 19.20
N PRO A 33 7.89 8.90 17.86
CA PRO A 33 7.96 7.76 16.97
C PRO A 33 9.11 6.83 17.39
N ALA A 34 8.84 5.53 17.49
CA ALA A 34 9.84 4.55 17.94
C ALA A 34 11.06 4.42 17.01
N ASN A 35 10.96 4.90 15.76
CA ASN A 35 12.09 4.91 14.83
C ASN A 35 12.26 6.31 14.24
N ALA A 36 13.49 6.79 14.21
CA ALA A 36 13.87 7.85 13.30
C ALA A 36 13.70 7.38 11.85
N PRO A 37 13.25 8.23 10.92
CA PRO A 37 13.27 7.90 9.50
C PRO A 37 14.72 7.58 9.08
N LYS A 38 14.94 6.43 8.44
CA LYS A 38 16.23 6.14 7.82
C LYS A 38 16.48 7.18 6.73
N LEU A 39 17.70 7.69 6.65
CA LEU A 39 18.13 8.49 5.49
C LEU A 39 17.92 7.63 4.24
N LEU A 40 17.25 8.20 3.25
CA LEU A 40 17.01 7.53 1.98
C LEU A 40 18.27 7.59 1.14
N ASP A 41 18.59 6.49 0.47
CA ASP A 41 19.59 6.47 -0.58
C ASP A 41 19.21 7.45 -1.70
N PRO A 42 20.19 7.99 -2.44
CA PRO A 42 19.91 8.82 -3.61
C PRO A 42 19.13 8.04 -4.68
N VAL A 43 18.26 8.74 -5.40
CA VAL A 43 17.53 8.18 -6.54
C VAL A 43 18.52 7.72 -7.61
N ARG A 44 18.36 6.47 -8.07
CA ARG A 44 19.26 5.82 -9.03
C ARG A 44 18.67 5.74 -10.44
N ARG A 45 17.35 5.71 -10.58
CA ARG A 45 16.66 5.66 -11.88
C ARG A 45 15.25 6.24 -11.81
N ASP A 46 14.74 6.65 -12.96
CA ASP A 46 13.30 6.95 -13.11
C ASP A 46 12.50 5.64 -13.13
N VAL A 47 11.32 5.65 -12.50
CA VAL A 47 10.47 4.47 -12.34
C VAL A 47 9.00 4.85 -12.48
N HIS A 48 8.22 3.96 -13.09
CA HIS A 48 6.79 4.14 -13.24
C HIS A 48 6.04 3.21 -12.31
N THR A 49 5.13 3.76 -11.50
CA THR A 49 4.25 2.97 -10.63
C THR A 49 2.78 3.30 -10.86
N ALA A 50 1.94 2.27 -10.89
CA ALA A 50 0.49 2.41 -11.02
C ALA A 50 -0.22 2.22 -9.67
N LEU A 51 -1.41 2.83 -9.56
CA LEU A 51 -2.38 2.55 -8.52
C LEU A 51 -3.71 2.21 -9.20
N VAL A 52 -4.16 0.97 -9.05
CA VAL A 52 -5.45 0.49 -9.56
C VAL A 52 -6.39 0.30 -8.39
N THR A 53 -7.60 0.87 -8.47
CA THR A 53 -8.62 0.67 -7.44
C THR A 53 -9.61 -0.38 -7.89
N ALA A 54 -9.69 -1.48 -7.15
CA ALA A 54 -10.67 -2.52 -7.40
C ALA A 54 -12.09 -1.95 -7.31
N SER A 55 -12.91 -2.25 -8.31
CA SER A 55 -14.26 -1.71 -8.45
C SER A 55 -15.25 -2.77 -8.92
N VAL A 56 -16.54 -2.49 -8.77
CA VAL A 56 -17.61 -3.40 -9.23
C VAL A 56 -17.66 -3.34 -10.75
N GLY A 57 -17.75 -4.51 -11.40
CA GLY A 57 -17.79 -4.61 -12.86
C GLY A 57 -16.40 -4.62 -13.52
N ASP A 58 -15.33 -4.50 -12.75
CA ASP A 58 -13.97 -4.67 -13.26
C ASP A 58 -13.53 -6.14 -13.17
N ASP A 59 -13.23 -6.74 -14.31
CA ASP A 59 -12.81 -8.12 -14.44
C ASP A 59 -11.29 -8.29 -14.61
N GLY A 60 -10.53 -7.20 -14.52
CA GLY A 60 -9.07 -7.21 -14.51
C GLY A 60 -8.42 -7.09 -15.88
N ARG A 61 -9.20 -6.90 -16.97
CA ARG A 61 -8.66 -6.79 -18.34
C ARG A 61 -7.62 -5.69 -18.55
N LEU A 62 -7.61 -4.65 -17.71
CA LEU A 62 -6.62 -3.58 -17.80
C LEU A 62 -5.32 -3.88 -17.05
N LEU A 63 -5.30 -4.86 -16.13
CA LEU A 63 -4.10 -5.20 -15.36
C LEU A 63 -2.90 -5.57 -16.24
N PRO A 64 -3.03 -6.40 -17.30
CA PRO A 64 -1.91 -6.75 -18.15
C PRO A 64 -1.37 -5.55 -18.93
N VAL A 65 -2.28 -4.68 -19.39
CA VAL A 65 -1.92 -3.45 -20.13
C VAL A 65 -1.13 -2.53 -19.22
N ILE A 66 -1.63 -2.26 -18.02
CA ILE A 66 -0.93 -1.41 -17.04
C ILE A 66 0.43 -2.03 -16.67
N GLY A 67 0.45 -3.33 -16.38
CA GLY A 67 1.65 -4.06 -15.96
C GLY A 67 2.74 -4.18 -17.03
N ALA A 68 2.42 -3.88 -18.30
CA ALA A 68 3.41 -3.77 -19.37
C ALA A 68 4.18 -2.43 -19.35
N HIS A 69 3.68 -1.42 -18.61
CA HIS A 69 4.20 -0.05 -18.63
C HIS A 69 4.69 0.46 -17.27
N VAL A 70 4.74 -0.39 -16.24
CA VAL A 70 5.14 0.01 -14.88
C VAL A 70 6.15 -0.95 -14.27
N ASP A 71 7.02 -0.40 -13.43
CA ASP A 71 8.00 -1.13 -12.60
C ASP A 71 7.36 -1.70 -11.33
N GLY A 72 6.18 -1.23 -10.95
CA GLY A 72 5.46 -1.67 -9.75
C GLY A 72 4.00 -1.28 -9.75
N LEU A 73 3.17 -2.09 -9.12
CA LEU A 73 1.72 -1.91 -9.07
C LEU A 73 1.22 -1.90 -7.63
N VAL A 74 0.40 -0.92 -7.27
CA VAL A 74 -0.43 -0.97 -6.07
C VAL A 74 -1.88 -1.23 -6.47
N VAL A 75 -2.51 -2.21 -5.82
CA VAL A 75 -3.93 -2.51 -5.94
C VAL A 75 -4.63 -2.03 -4.66
N ALA A 76 -5.52 -1.05 -4.78
CA ALA A 76 -6.46 -0.70 -3.73
C ALA A 76 -7.64 -1.67 -3.78
N GLY A 77 -7.49 -2.81 -3.10
CA GLY A 77 -8.53 -3.81 -2.93
C GLY A 77 -9.70 -3.31 -2.08
N PHE A 78 -10.80 -4.05 -2.09
CA PHE A 78 -11.87 -3.86 -1.13
C PHE A 78 -11.37 -4.12 0.31
N GLY A 79 -12.09 -3.60 1.31
CA GLY A 79 -12.03 -4.02 2.72
C GLY A 79 -10.76 -4.72 3.20
N ALA A 80 -10.88 -5.95 3.70
CA ALA A 80 -9.78 -6.76 4.21
C ALA A 80 -8.63 -7.09 3.21
N GLY A 81 -8.62 -6.51 2.01
CA GLY A 81 -7.70 -6.83 0.92
C GLY A 81 -8.32 -7.71 -0.16
N HIS A 82 -9.65 -7.74 -0.27
CA HIS A 82 -10.28 -8.55 -1.31
C HIS A 82 -10.17 -7.89 -2.69
N VAL A 83 -10.18 -8.69 -3.75
CA VAL A 83 -10.20 -8.27 -5.15
C VAL A 83 -11.26 -9.08 -5.91
N PRO A 84 -11.73 -8.62 -7.09
CA PRO A 84 -12.57 -9.44 -7.96
C PRO A 84 -11.86 -10.76 -8.31
N GLY A 85 -12.60 -11.87 -8.35
CA GLY A 85 -12.00 -13.19 -8.66
C GLY A 85 -11.30 -13.27 -10.04
N GLY A 86 -11.69 -12.39 -10.98
CA GLY A 86 -11.05 -12.25 -12.30
C GLY A 86 -9.64 -11.64 -12.24
N TYR A 87 -9.30 -10.92 -11.17
CA TYR A 87 -7.96 -10.32 -11.02
C TYR A 87 -6.88 -11.38 -10.73
N VAL A 88 -7.25 -12.48 -10.07
CA VAL A 88 -6.29 -13.37 -9.39
C VAL A 88 -5.18 -13.86 -10.31
N ASP A 89 -5.54 -14.38 -11.49
CA ASP A 89 -4.56 -14.94 -12.43
C ASP A 89 -3.64 -13.86 -13.01
N GLU A 90 -4.17 -12.66 -13.28
CA GLU A 90 -3.37 -11.55 -13.78
C GLU A 90 -2.45 -10.97 -12.70
N LEU A 91 -2.90 -10.90 -11.44
CA LEU A 91 -2.06 -10.46 -10.33
C LEU A 91 -0.93 -11.44 -10.06
N GLU A 92 -1.15 -12.76 -10.17
CA GLU A 92 -0.11 -13.78 -10.06
C GLU A 92 0.95 -13.61 -11.15
N LYS A 93 0.52 -13.48 -12.42
CA LYS A 93 1.42 -13.23 -13.55
C LYS A 93 2.25 -11.97 -13.34
N LEU A 94 1.62 -10.89 -12.88
CA LEU A 94 2.32 -9.63 -12.61
C LEU A 94 3.29 -9.74 -11.43
N ALA A 95 2.90 -10.40 -10.34
CA ALA A 95 3.73 -10.59 -9.16
C ALA A 95 5.00 -11.41 -9.44
N SER A 96 4.99 -12.26 -10.49
CA SER A 96 6.18 -12.98 -10.95
C SER A 96 7.23 -12.08 -11.64
N ARG A 97 6.85 -10.86 -12.03
CA ARG A 97 7.69 -9.93 -12.82
C ARG A 97 8.04 -8.65 -12.10
N ILE A 98 7.07 -8.06 -11.41
CA ILE A 98 7.19 -6.77 -10.73
C ILE A 98 6.60 -6.86 -9.32
N PRO A 99 7.02 -6.00 -8.37
CA PRO A 99 6.36 -5.94 -7.08
C PRO A 99 4.91 -5.47 -7.24
N VAL A 100 3.98 -6.32 -6.82
CA VAL A 100 2.55 -6.02 -6.74
C VAL A 100 2.17 -5.93 -5.28
N VAL A 101 1.66 -4.77 -4.86
CA VAL A 101 1.30 -4.47 -3.48
C VAL A 101 -0.23 -4.36 -3.37
N LEU A 102 -0.81 -5.11 -2.44
CA LEU A 102 -2.24 -5.06 -2.12
C LEU A 102 -2.47 -4.21 -0.88
N ALA A 103 -3.22 -3.13 -1.02
CA ALA A 103 -3.66 -2.25 0.05
C ALA A 103 -5.19 -2.22 0.12
N THR A 104 -5.76 -1.87 1.28
CA THR A 104 -7.20 -1.64 1.37
C THR A 104 -7.58 -0.23 0.91
N ARG A 105 -8.59 -0.14 0.04
CA ARG A 105 -9.15 1.14 -0.40
C ARG A 105 -9.88 1.92 0.70
N THR A 106 -10.21 1.27 1.82
CA THR A 106 -10.87 1.94 2.97
C THR A 106 -9.96 3.00 3.61
N GLY A 107 -8.63 2.86 3.42
CA GLY A 107 -7.63 3.71 4.06
C GLY A 107 -7.60 3.60 5.59
N ARG A 108 -8.31 2.63 6.17
CA ARG A 108 -8.39 2.36 7.61
C ARG A 108 -8.42 0.86 7.89
N GLY A 109 -7.59 0.43 8.82
CA GLY A 109 -7.38 -0.98 9.14
C GLY A 109 -6.37 -1.66 8.20
N PRO A 110 -5.89 -2.86 8.55
CA PRO A 110 -4.93 -3.58 7.75
C PRO A 110 -5.59 -4.37 6.61
N VAL A 111 -4.79 -4.71 5.60
CA VAL A 111 -5.06 -5.91 4.80
C VAL A 111 -4.92 -7.14 5.70
N LEU A 112 -5.95 -7.98 5.74
CA LEU A 112 -5.91 -9.24 6.47
C LEU A 112 -5.00 -10.23 5.73
N ARG A 113 -4.78 -11.41 6.30
CA ARG A 113 -3.81 -12.36 5.74
C ARG A 113 -4.32 -13.79 5.60
N ARG A 114 -5.23 -14.22 6.47
CA ARG A 114 -5.58 -15.64 6.68
C ARG A 114 -7.00 -15.80 7.20
N THR A 115 -7.91 -14.88 6.85
CA THR A 115 -9.27 -14.88 7.40
C THR A 115 -10.26 -15.50 6.42
N TYR A 116 -10.14 -15.18 5.14
CA TYR A 116 -11.05 -15.69 4.11
C TYR A 116 -10.29 -16.56 3.10
N GLY A 117 -10.98 -17.56 2.52
CA GLY A 117 -10.38 -18.59 1.65
C GLY A 117 -11.08 -18.75 0.30
N PHE A 118 -11.89 -17.78 -0.13
CA PHE A 118 -12.52 -17.80 -1.45
C PHE A 118 -11.59 -17.17 -2.51
N ARG A 119 -11.85 -17.43 -3.79
CA ARG A 119 -11.06 -16.85 -4.89
C ARG A 119 -11.15 -15.32 -4.89
N GLY A 120 -10.01 -14.64 -4.83
CA GLY A 120 -9.94 -13.18 -4.71
C GLY A 120 -10.14 -12.65 -3.27
N SER A 121 -10.27 -13.52 -2.28
CA SER A 121 -10.02 -13.14 -0.88
C SER A 121 -8.59 -12.65 -0.72
N GLU A 122 -8.24 -12.01 0.39
CA GLU A 122 -6.90 -11.47 0.63
C GLU A 122 -5.82 -12.56 0.62
N SER A 123 -6.14 -13.76 1.14
CA SER A 123 -5.17 -14.85 1.27
C SER A 123 -4.75 -15.43 -0.09
N ASP A 124 -5.64 -15.39 -1.09
CA ASP A 124 -5.44 -15.95 -2.43
C ASP A 124 -4.32 -15.23 -3.21
N PRO A 125 -4.40 -13.92 -3.54
CA PRO A 125 -3.32 -13.21 -4.21
C PRO A 125 -2.05 -13.13 -3.34
N ILE A 126 -2.16 -13.05 -2.01
CA ILE A 126 -0.99 -13.07 -1.11
C ILE A 126 -0.23 -14.39 -1.26
N SER A 127 -0.92 -15.53 -1.28
CA SER A 127 -0.30 -16.85 -1.49
C SER A 127 0.38 -16.98 -2.86
N ARG A 128 -0.03 -16.15 -3.83
CA ARG A 128 0.51 -16.07 -5.20
C ARG A 128 1.57 -14.98 -5.38
N GLY A 129 2.10 -14.44 -4.30
CA GLY A 129 3.26 -13.54 -4.31
C GLY A 129 2.95 -12.05 -4.25
N VAL A 130 1.66 -11.66 -4.18
CA VAL A 130 1.26 -10.26 -3.93
C VAL A 130 1.63 -9.85 -2.50
N ILE A 131 2.18 -8.65 -2.36
CA ILE A 131 2.73 -8.12 -1.11
C ILE A 131 1.62 -7.37 -0.35
N PRO A 132 1.22 -7.79 0.87
CA PRO A 132 0.25 -7.04 1.65
C PRO A 132 0.84 -5.74 2.20
N ALA A 133 0.13 -4.62 2.04
CA ALA A 133 0.57 -3.30 2.49
C ALA A 133 0.37 -3.04 4.00
N GLY A 134 -0.24 -3.99 4.71
CA GLY A 134 -0.62 -3.82 6.11
C GLY A 134 -1.59 -2.68 6.28
N THR A 135 -1.25 -1.73 7.16
CA THR A 135 -2.04 -0.56 7.52
C THR A 135 -1.79 0.65 6.60
N LEU A 136 -0.86 0.54 5.64
CA LEU A 136 -0.60 1.62 4.70
C LEU A 136 -1.81 1.85 3.79
N THR A 137 -2.19 3.11 3.62
CA THR A 137 -3.18 3.48 2.61
C THR A 137 -2.61 3.26 1.21
N PRO A 138 -3.45 3.05 0.17
CA PRO A 138 -2.94 2.79 -1.18
C PRO A 138 -2.02 3.88 -1.71
N ILE A 139 -2.30 5.14 -1.35
CA ILE A 139 -1.46 6.29 -1.72
C ILE A 139 -0.08 6.20 -1.05
N LYS A 140 -0.02 5.88 0.25
CA LYS A 140 1.26 5.74 0.98
C LYS A 140 2.03 4.51 0.51
N ALA A 141 1.35 3.40 0.26
CA ALA A 141 1.95 2.20 -0.30
C ALA A 141 2.58 2.51 -1.67
N LYS A 142 1.92 3.29 -2.53
CA LYS A 142 2.48 3.72 -3.81
C LYS A 142 3.72 4.59 -3.64
N VAL A 143 3.72 5.53 -2.70
CA VAL A 143 4.91 6.35 -2.40
C VAL A 143 6.07 5.47 -1.93
N LEU A 144 5.84 4.57 -0.97
CA LEU A 144 6.87 3.65 -0.48
C LEU A 144 7.43 2.77 -1.61
N LEU A 145 6.55 2.16 -2.41
CA LEU A 145 6.95 1.33 -3.53
C LEU A 145 7.75 2.11 -4.58
N HIS A 146 7.27 3.30 -4.96
CA HIS A 146 7.95 4.15 -5.94
C HIS A 146 9.35 4.54 -5.46
N THR A 147 9.47 5.00 -4.22
CA THR A 147 10.77 5.39 -3.65
C THR A 147 11.72 4.20 -3.56
N ALA A 148 11.26 3.04 -3.10
CA ALA A 148 12.09 1.83 -3.01
C ALA A 148 12.60 1.39 -4.40
N LEU A 149 11.75 1.41 -5.42
CA LEU A 149 12.15 1.10 -6.80
C LEU A 149 13.13 2.14 -7.35
N ALA A 150 12.91 3.42 -7.08
CA ALA A 150 13.74 4.53 -7.57
C ALA A 150 15.17 4.49 -6.99
N ILE A 151 15.33 4.03 -5.74
CA ILE A 151 16.65 3.85 -5.11
C ILE A 151 17.29 2.48 -5.44
N GLY A 152 16.63 1.64 -6.24
CA GLY A 152 17.16 0.35 -6.68
C GLY A 152 17.06 -0.78 -5.64
N THR A 153 16.10 -0.69 -4.72
CA THR A 153 15.81 -1.76 -3.76
C THR A 153 15.33 -3.02 -4.49
N SER A 154 15.83 -4.20 -4.08
CA SER A 154 15.46 -5.47 -4.71
C SER A 154 14.00 -5.85 -4.40
N SER A 155 13.37 -6.68 -5.23
CA SER A 155 11.99 -7.15 -4.97
C SER A 155 11.84 -7.88 -3.63
N ALA A 156 12.88 -8.60 -3.19
CA ALA A 156 12.90 -9.28 -1.90
C ALA A 156 12.92 -8.28 -0.74
N ASP A 157 13.76 -7.24 -0.84
CA ASP A 157 13.85 -6.18 0.17
C ASP A 157 12.59 -5.31 0.18
N ILE A 158 11.97 -5.05 -0.98
CA ILE A 158 10.66 -4.38 -1.06
C ILE A 158 9.61 -5.18 -0.28
N ARG A 159 9.57 -6.51 -0.43
CA ARG A 159 8.66 -7.36 0.35
C ARG A 159 8.91 -7.21 1.85
N ALA A 160 10.17 -7.31 2.29
CA ALA A 160 10.54 -7.15 3.68
C ALA A 160 10.15 -5.77 4.23
N LEU A 161 10.37 -4.70 3.47
CA LEU A 161 9.97 -3.33 3.84
C LEU A 161 8.47 -3.21 4.13
N PHE A 162 7.63 -3.85 3.30
CA PHE A 162 6.19 -3.86 3.54
C PHE A 162 5.82 -4.74 4.74
N GLU A 163 6.47 -5.88 4.95
CA GLU A 163 6.21 -6.78 6.09
C GLU A 163 6.61 -6.15 7.45
N GLU A 164 7.76 -5.49 7.53
CA GLU A 164 8.21 -4.75 8.72
C GLU A 164 7.26 -3.60 9.08
N GLY A 165 6.71 -2.92 8.06
CA GLY A 165 5.73 -1.85 8.23
C GLY A 165 4.34 -2.33 8.67
N CYS A 166 4.02 -3.62 8.51
CA CYS A 166 2.74 -4.21 8.91
C CYS A 166 2.66 -4.66 10.37
N SER A 167 3.80 -4.79 11.05
CA SER A 167 3.92 -5.44 12.35
C SER A 167 3.71 -4.49 13.55
N ARG A 168 3.25 -3.25 13.30
CA ARG A 168 3.08 -2.21 14.32
C ARG A 168 1.75 -1.48 14.17
#